data_AF-A0A3S9P7D0-F1
#
_entry.id   AF-A0A3S9P7D0-F1
#
_cell.length_a   1.000
_cell.length_b   1.000
_cell.length_c   1.000
_cell.angle_alpha   90.00
_cell.angle_beta   90.00
_cell.angle_gamma   90.00
#
_symmetry.space_group_name_H-M   'P 1'
#
loop_
_entity.id
_entity.type
_entity.pdbx_description
1 polymer ?
#
loop_
_entity_poly.entity_id
_entity_poly.type
_entity_poly.pdbx_seq_one_letter_code
_entity_poly.pdbx_strand_id
1 'polypeptide(L)'
;MIKKLLISITFLCVTMSFTQANIVEEDKPLSKNTQELSEALTHAAEDDYEVYAKSAQIIVNWNTDLETAKEWIDTSLEIEENALAYEVLGDFYLHQGNNEMAIDSYEKSLSIVMFDADATLEARVQRKILAFNR
;
A
#
# COMPACT_ATOMS: atom_id res chain seq x y z
N MET A 1 54.91 -11.19 -32.99
CA MET A 1 55.95 -11.94 -32.24
C MET A 1 55.69 -11.78 -30.75
N ILE A 2 55.47 -12.89 -30.05
CA ILE A 2 55.22 -13.00 -28.60
C ILE A 2 56.55 -12.89 -27.81
N LYS A 3 56.50 -12.27 -26.62
CA LYS A 3 57.28 -12.50 -25.36
C LYS A 3 57.33 -11.16 -24.60
N LYS A 4 56.95 -11.01 -23.32
CA LYS A 4 57.32 -11.73 -22.08
C LYS A 4 56.15 -11.53 -21.10
N LEU A 5 55.52 -12.53 -20.48
CA LEU A 5 55.95 -13.45 -19.41
C LEU A 5 56.53 -12.77 -18.14
N LEU A 6 55.63 -12.57 -17.19
CA LEU A 6 55.68 -12.77 -15.72
C LEU A 6 56.79 -12.11 -14.87
N ILE A 7 56.35 -11.35 -13.86
CA ILE A 7 56.79 -11.57 -12.48
C ILE A 7 55.56 -11.59 -11.56
N SER A 8 55.44 -12.71 -10.86
CA SER A 8 54.45 -13.06 -9.86
C SER A 8 54.72 -12.34 -8.55
N ILE A 9 53.69 -11.75 -7.94
CA ILE A 9 53.63 -11.59 -6.47
C ILE A 9 52.29 -12.17 -6.03
N THR A 10 52.33 -13.45 -5.68
CA THR A 10 51.29 -14.13 -4.90
C THR A 10 51.48 -13.79 -3.43
N PHE A 11 50.50 -13.11 -2.81
CA PHE A 11 50.25 -13.29 -1.39
C PHE A 11 48.75 -13.15 -1.06
N LEU A 12 48.15 -14.32 -0.89
CA LEU A 12 47.21 -14.73 0.15
C LEU A 12 45.83 -14.04 0.26
N CYS A 13 44.81 -14.86 0.05
CA CYS A 13 43.39 -14.65 0.31
C CYS A 13 43.08 -14.07 1.69
N VAL A 14 42.18 -13.08 1.73
CA VAL A 14 40.99 -13.16 2.58
C VAL A 14 39.78 -12.80 1.72
N THR A 15 38.93 -13.78 1.49
CA THR A 15 37.59 -13.61 0.95
C THR A 15 36.73 -12.92 2.01
N MET A 16 36.37 -11.67 1.76
CA MET A 16 35.20 -11.06 2.38
C MET A 16 34.23 -10.78 1.25
N SER A 17 33.25 -11.67 1.12
CA SER A 17 32.13 -11.54 0.21
C SER A 17 31.31 -10.32 0.61
N PHE A 18 31.68 -9.15 0.08
CA PHE A 18 30.76 -8.04 -0.07
C PHE A 18 30.29 -8.07 -1.51
N THR A 19 29.28 -8.90 -1.79
CA THR A 19 28.39 -8.57 -2.89
C THR A 19 27.78 -7.23 -2.55
N GLN A 20 28.27 -6.15 -3.17
CA GLN A 20 27.45 -4.95 -3.33
C GLN A 20 26.20 -5.44 -4.05
N ALA A 21 25.10 -5.54 -3.31
CA ALA A 21 23.79 -5.64 -3.89
C ALA A 21 23.60 -4.33 -4.66
N ASN A 22 23.95 -4.36 -5.94
CA ASN A 22 23.31 -3.52 -6.94
C ASN A 22 21.84 -3.94 -6.93
N ILE A 23 21.07 -3.42 -5.97
CA ILE A 23 19.66 -3.20 -6.18
C ILE A 23 19.61 -1.89 -6.97
N VAL A 24 19.94 -2.01 -8.25
CA VAL A 24 19.28 -1.18 -9.25
C VAL A 24 17.85 -1.69 -9.20
N GLU A 25 17.03 -1.03 -8.39
CA GLU A 25 15.59 -1.23 -8.50
C GLU A 25 15.24 -0.68 -9.87
N GLU A 26 15.04 -1.63 -10.77
CA GLU A 26 14.70 -1.46 -12.17
C GLU A 26 13.61 -0.40 -12.28
N ASP A 27 13.87 0.58 -13.13
CA ASP A 27 13.04 1.70 -13.57
C ASP A 27 11.72 1.15 -14.16
N LYS A 28 10.88 0.56 -13.30
CA LYS A 28 9.51 0.17 -13.64
C LYS A 28 8.81 1.49 -13.93
N PRO A 29 8.33 1.72 -15.16
CA PRO A 29 7.59 2.94 -15.45
C PRO A 29 6.48 3.03 -14.42
N LEU A 30 6.42 4.16 -13.70
CA LEU A 30 5.29 4.44 -12.81
C LEU A 30 4.04 4.12 -13.62
N SER A 31 3.33 3.06 -13.24
CA SER A 31 2.03 2.79 -13.80
C SER A 31 1.22 4.08 -13.69
N LYS A 32 0.34 4.35 -14.66
CA LYS A 32 -0.52 5.55 -14.66
C LYS A 32 -1.10 5.86 -13.27
N ASN A 33 -1.44 4.82 -12.50
CA ASN A 33 -2.00 4.92 -11.16
C ASN A 33 -1.00 5.36 -10.09
N THR A 34 0.26 4.90 -10.14
CA THR A 34 1.33 5.41 -9.25
C THR A 34 1.67 6.87 -9.54
N GLN A 35 1.45 7.32 -10.78
CA GLN A 35 1.56 8.73 -11.15
C GLN A 35 0.38 9.55 -10.58
N GLU A 36 -0.86 9.04 -10.71
CA GLU A 36 -2.06 9.62 -10.09
C GLU A 36 -1.93 9.70 -8.55
N LEU A 37 -1.32 8.69 -7.91
CA LEU A 37 -1.01 8.63 -6.48
C LEU A 37 -0.01 9.71 -6.05
N SER A 38 1.08 9.85 -6.81
CA SER A 38 2.13 10.85 -6.59
C SER A 38 1.58 12.27 -6.77
N GLU A 39 0.73 12.48 -7.78
CA GLU A 39 0.05 13.76 -8.00
C GLU A 39 -0.95 14.08 -6.88
N ALA A 40 -1.70 13.08 -6.38
CA ALA A 40 -2.62 13.27 -5.26
C ALA A 40 -1.87 13.67 -3.97
N LEU A 41 -0.77 12.99 -3.66
CA LEU A 41 0.05 13.26 -2.46
C LEU A 41 0.82 14.58 -2.54
N THR A 42 1.21 15.04 -3.74
CA THR A 42 1.95 16.31 -3.91
C THR A 42 1.08 17.56 -3.73
N HIS A 43 -0.24 17.43 -3.84
CA HIS A 43 -1.20 18.52 -3.65
C HIS A 43 -2.02 18.37 -2.36
N ALA A 44 -1.91 17.24 -1.67
CA ALA A 44 -2.55 17.02 -0.38
C ALA A 44 -2.00 18.00 0.65
N ALA A 45 -2.90 18.71 1.33
CA ALA A 45 -2.55 19.33 2.59
C ALA A 45 -2.29 18.23 3.64
N GLU A 46 -1.47 18.54 4.65
CA GLU A 46 -1.04 17.58 5.68
C GLU A 46 -2.22 17.01 6.50
N ASP A 47 -3.39 17.64 6.42
CA ASP A 47 -4.65 17.28 7.07
C ASP A 47 -5.67 16.57 6.14
N ASP A 48 -5.30 16.25 4.89
CA ASP A 48 -6.21 15.61 3.94
C ASP A 48 -6.25 14.07 4.14
N TYR A 49 -6.95 13.64 5.18
CA TYR A 49 -7.17 12.21 5.47
C TYR A 49 -7.77 11.46 4.29
N GLU A 50 -8.55 12.14 3.43
CA GLU A 50 -9.26 11.53 2.31
C GLU A 50 -8.29 11.12 1.20
N VAL A 51 -7.24 11.90 0.96
CA VAL A 51 -6.18 11.54 0.01
C VAL A 51 -5.49 10.25 0.44
N TYR A 52 -5.17 10.09 1.72
CA TYR A 52 -4.55 8.84 2.22
C TYR A 52 -5.49 7.64 2.04
N ALA A 53 -6.77 7.78 2.39
CA ALA A 53 -7.75 6.70 2.21
C ALA A 53 -7.96 6.32 0.73
N LYS A 54 -8.08 7.31 -0.16
CA LYS A 54 -8.20 7.08 -1.62
C LYS A 54 -6.94 6.43 -2.19
N SER A 55 -5.77 6.86 -1.74
CA SER A 55 -4.50 6.31 -2.19
C SER A 55 -4.36 4.85 -1.76
N ALA A 56 -4.72 4.53 -0.52
CA ALA A 56 -4.77 3.16 -0.05
C ALA A 56 -5.78 2.32 -0.82
N GLN A 57 -6.97 2.86 -1.13
CA GLN A 57 -8.00 2.18 -1.91
C GLN A 57 -7.47 1.73 -3.27
N ILE A 58 -6.70 2.58 -3.96
CA ILE A 58 -6.08 2.23 -5.24
C ILE A 58 -5.13 1.05 -5.05
N ILE A 59 -4.26 1.09 -4.05
CA ILE A 59 -3.30 0.01 -3.80
C ILE A 59 -4.02 -1.31 -3.47
N VAL A 60 -5.01 -1.28 -2.57
CA VAL A 60 -5.80 -2.45 -2.17
C VAL A 60 -6.52 -3.06 -3.37
N ASN A 61 -7.24 -2.26 -4.16
CA ASN A 61 -7.99 -2.73 -5.33
C ASN A 61 -7.11 -3.44 -6.37
N TRP A 62 -5.83 -3.06 -6.46
CA TRP A 62 -4.88 -3.64 -7.39
C TRP A 62 -4.03 -4.75 -6.77
N ASN A 63 -4.17 -4.97 -5.46
CA ASN A 63 -3.45 -5.98 -4.69
C ASN A 63 -1.93 -5.93 -4.92
N THR A 64 -1.35 -4.73 -4.96
CA THR A 64 0.06 -4.53 -5.31
C THR A 64 0.96 -4.50 -4.09
N ASP A 65 0.81 -3.48 -3.24
CA ASP A 65 1.68 -3.21 -2.09
C ASP A 65 0.84 -2.99 -0.83
N LEU A 66 0.29 -4.11 -0.31
CA LEU A 66 -0.62 -4.05 0.83
C LEU A 66 0.04 -3.47 2.10
N GLU A 67 1.37 -3.48 2.22
CA GLU A 67 2.08 -2.86 3.35
C GLU A 67 1.92 -1.34 3.30
N THR A 68 2.25 -0.72 2.16
CA THR A 68 2.02 0.71 1.94
C THR A 68 0.54 1.09 2.06
N ALA A 69 -0.37 0.24 1.57
CA ALA A 69 -1.80 0.47 1.77
C ALA A 69 -2.16 0.56 3.26
N LYS A 70 -1.61 -0.32 4.10
CA LYS A 70 -1.90 -0.33 5.53
C LYS A 70 -1.39 0.92 6.21
N GLU A 71 -0.19 1.38 5.87
CA GLU A 71 0.36 2.62 6.40
C GLU A 71 -0.56 3.81 6.09
N TRP A 72 -1.06 3.93 4.85
CA TRP A 72 -1.94 5.03 4.49
C TRP A 72 -3.34 4.93 5.07
N ILE A 73 -3.87 3.72 5.25
CA ILE A 73 -5.11 3.52 6.00
C ILE A 73 -4.92 4.03 7.43
N ASP A 74 -3.80 3.68 8.07
CA ASP A 74 -3.51 4.10 9.45
C ASP A 74 -3.32 5.61 9.55
N THR A 75 -2.54 6.22 8.65
CA THR A 75 -2.38 7.67 8.59
C THR A 75 -3.73 8.38 8.42
N SER A 76 -4.60 7.88 7.54
CA SER A 76 -5.94 8.47 7.36
C SER A 76 -6.74 8.44 8.66
N LEU A 77 -6.78 7.29 9.34
CA LEU A 77 -7.51 7.10 10.61
C LEU A 77 -6.89 7.86 11.79
N GLU A 78 -5.58 8.10 11.78
CA GLU A 78 -4.89 8.93 12.78
C GLU A 78 -5.22 10.42 12.63
N ILE A 79 -5.37 10.90 11.39
CA ILE A 79 -5.78 12.29 11.11
C ILE A 79 -7.26 12.47 11.48
N GLU A 80 -8.14 11.61 10.95
CA GLU A 80 -9.57 11.65 11.23
C GLU A 80 -10.20 10.26 11.05
N GLU A 81 -10.97 9.81 12.05
CA GLU A 81 -11.82 8.63 11.88
C GLU A 81 -12.88 8.91 10.81
N ASN A 82 -12.73 8.25 9.65
CA ASN A 82 -13.61 8.48 8.52
C ASN A 82 -14.10 7.16 7.91
N ALA A 83 -15.28 7.22 7.30
CA ALA A 83 -15.94 6.03 6.77
C ALA A 83 -15.16 5.37 5.62
N LEU A 84 -14.49 6.17 4.78
CA LEU A 84 -13.76 5.65 3.62
C LEU A 84 -12.56 4.81 4.06
N ALA A 85 -11.76 5.28 5.01
CA ALA A 85 -10.61 4.54 5.51
C ALA A 85 -11.01 3.20 6.13
N TYR A 86 -12.11 3.17 6.89
CA TYR A 86 -12.65 1.92 7.44
C TYR A 86 -13.21 0.98 6.35
N GLU A 87 -13.79 1.51 5.27
CA GLU A 87 -14.16 0.68 4.11
C GLU A 87 -12.91 0.04 3.49
N VAL A 88 -11.87 0.84 3.26
CA VAL A 88 -10.63 0.37 2.64
C VAL A 88 -9.89 -0.64 3.54
N LEU A 89 -9.94 -0.44 4.86
CA LEU A 89 -9.42 -1.42 5.84
C LEU A 89 -10.15 -2.76 5.74
N GLY A 90 -11.47 -2.73 5.53
CA GLY A 90 -12.24 -3.95 5.30
C GLY A 90 -11.80 -4.69 4.04
N ASP A 91 -11.60 -3.97 2.93
CA ASP A 91 -11.10 -4.54 1.68
C ASP A 91 -9.68 -5.12 1.87
N PHE A 92 -8.82 -4.42 2.59
CA PHE A 92 -7.48 -4.88 2.95
C PHE A 92 -7.53 -6.22 3.71
N TYR A 93 -8.41 -6.35 4.70
CA TYR A 93 -8.56 -7.61 5.44
C TYR A 93 -9.12 -8.75 4.58
N LEU A 94 -9.98 -8.47 3.60
CA LEU A 94 -10.39 -9.48 2.62
C LEU A 94 -9.22 -9.99 1.78
N HIS A 95 -8.30 -9.11 1.38
CA HIS A 95 -7.07 -9.53 0.68
C HIS A 95 -6.18 -10.44 1.54
N GLN A 96 -6.24 -10.29 2.87
CA GLN A 96 -5.58 -11.21 3.81
C GLN A 96 -6.38 -12.49 4.12
N GLY A 97 -7.59 -12.62 3.57
CA GLY A 97 -8.50 -13.72 3.89
C GLY A 97 -9.11 -13.64 5.30
N ASN A 98 -9.04 -12.48 5.96
CA ASN A 98 -9.61 -12.28 7.28
C ASN A 98 -11.00 -11.62 7.17
N ASN A 99 -12.02 -12.45 6.96
CA ASN A 99 -13.39 -11.97 6.80
C ASN A 99 -13.93 -11.33 8.10
N GLU A 100 -13.55 -11.83 9.27
CA GLU A 100 -14.04 -11.30 10.55
C GLU A 100 -13.60 -9.84 10.73
N MET A 101 -12.30 -9.57 10.60
CA MET A 101 -11.78 -8.20 10.68
C MET A 101 -12.29 -7.30 9.53
N ALA A 102 -12.58 -7.89 8.36
CA ALA A 102 -13.19 -7.16 7.26
C ALA A 102 -14.60 -6.68 7.61
N ILE A 103 -15.44 -7.56 8.16
CA ILE A 103 -16.79 -7.23 8.62
C ILE A 103 -16.75 -6.17 9.72
N ASP A 104 -15.91 -6.33 10.74
CA ASP A 104 -15.77 -5.35 11.81
C ASP A 104 -15.41 -3.95 11.27
N SER A 105 -14.52 -3.89 10.28
CA SER A 105 -14.11 -2.64 9.64
C SER A 105 -15.25 -2.01 8.82
N TYR A 106 -16.01 -2.82 8.08
CA TYR A 106 -17.19 -2.35 7.36
C TYR A 106 -18.29 -1.86 8.29
N GLU A 107 -18.50 -2.50 9.45
CA GLU A 107 -19.46 -2.05 10.44
C GLU A 107 -19.07 -0.70 11.03
N LYS A 108 -17.78 -0.49 11.32
CA LYS A 108 -17.26 0.83 11.71
C LYS A 108 -17.48 1.88 10.62
N SER A 109 -17.19 1.54 9.36
CA SER A 109 -17.46 2.42 8.21
C SER A 109 -18.94 2.82 8.18
N LEU A 110 -19.85 1.84 8.23
CA LEU A 110 -21.29 2.07 8.22
C LEU A 110 -21.76 2.95 9.39
N SER A 111 -21.18 2.76 10.58
CA SER A 111 -21.52 3.56 11.76
C SER A 111 -21.22 5.05 11.57
N ILE A 112 -20.19 5.40 10.81
CA ILE A 112 -19.80 6.79 10.54
C ILE A 112 -20.70 7.40 9.45
N VAL A 113 -20.95 6.66 8.36
CA VAL A 113 -21.78 7.15 7.23
C VAL A 113 -23.21 7.50 7.66
N MET A 114 -23.75 6.78 8.64
CA MET A 114 -25.08 7.09 9.20
C MET A 114 -25.20 8.54 9.72
N PHE A 115 -24.08 9.20 10.01
CA PHE A 115 -24.04 10.60 10.44
C PHE A 115 -23.72 11.60 9.30
N ASP A 116 -23.15 11.13 8.19
CA ASP A 116 -22.54 11.98 7.14
C ASP A 116 -23.34 12.00 5.80
N ALA A 117 -24.42 11.22 5.71
CA ALA A 117 -25.35 11.19 4.58
C ALA A 117 -24.77 10.80 3.20
N ASP A 118 -23.61 10.14 3.12
CA ASP A 118 -23.11 9.53 1.88
C ASP A 118 -23.84 8.19 1.59
N ALA A 119 -25.02 8.31 0.98
CA ALA A 119 -25.84 7.17 0.61
C ALA A 119 -25.16 6.20 -0.39
N THR A 120 -24.15 6.65 -1.14
CA THR A 120 -23.45 5.79 -2.10
C THR A 120 -22.47 4.87 -1.39
N LEU A 121 -21.69 5.41 -0.46
CA LEU A 121 -20.80 4.65 0.41
C LEU A 121 -21.60 3.71 1.31
N GLU A 122 -22.70 4.18 1.93
CA GLU A 122 -23.57 3.37 2.78
C GLU A 122 -24.04 2.09 2.06
N ALA A 123 -24.64 2.25 0.87
CA ALA A 123 -25.16 1.13 0.10
C ALA A 123 -24.03 0.18 -0.37
N ARG A 124 -22.84 0.71 -0.64
CA ARG A 124 -21.66 -0.10 -1.01
C ARG A 124 -21.17 -0.95 0.15
N VAL A 125 -21.03 -0.38 1.33
CA VAL A 125 -20.58 -1.07 2.55
C VAL A 125 -21.60 -2.13 2.98
N GLN A 126 -22.90 -1.81 2.96
CA GLN A 126 -23.96 -2.80 3.26
C GLN A 126 -23.91 -4.02 2.34
N ARG A 127 -23.64 -3.83 1.04
CA ARG A 127 -23.47 -4.94 0.09
C ARG A 127 -22.25 -5.80 0.42
N LYS A 128 -21.13 -5.19 0.83
CA LYS A 128 -19.91 -5.91 1.24
C LYS A 128 -20.18 -6.76 2.48
N ILE A 129 -20.81 -6.19 3.52
CA ILE A 129 -21.20 -6.95 4.72
C ILE A 129 -22.06 -8.15 4.34
N LEU A 130 -23.12 -7.96 3.55
CA LEU A 130 -24.01 -9.06 3.13
C LEU A 130 -23.28 -10.14 2.32
N ALA A 131 -22.27 -9.76 1.53
CA ALA A 131 -21.49 -10.69 0.72
C ALA A 131 -20.58 -11.57 1.58
N PHE A 132 -19.99 -11.02 2.64
CA PHE A 132 -18.92 -11.67 3.41
C PHE A 132 -19.32 -12.13 4.82
N ASN A 133 -20.52 -11.81 5.30
CA ASN A 133 -21.08 -12.26 6.58
C ASN A 133 -21.75 -13.65 6.48
N ARG A 134 -21.02 -14.67 6.01
CA ARG A 134 -21.54 -16.03 5.78
C ARG A 134 -20.73 -17.12 6.44
#